data_AF-A0A661BTP3-F1
#
_entry.id   AF-A0A661BTP3-F1
#
_cell.length_a   1.000
_cell.length_b   1.000
_cell.length_c   1.000
_cell.angle_alpha   90.00
_cell.angle_beta   90.00
_cell.angle_gamma   90.00
#
_symmetry.space_group_name_H-M   'P 1'
#
loop_
_entity.id
_entity.type
_entity.pdbx_description
1 polymer ?
#
loop_
_entity_poly.entity_id
_entity_poly.type
_entity_poly.pdbx_seq_one_letter_code
_entity_poly.pdbx_strand_id
1 'polypeptide(L)'
;MTLSFRTLVNIISAAAIFALAIPTMADVNDLRNRSPDDLKRQSDRVWDENLRPGAFQDREINENPTDAVIELKAPYRSEDPSVVPVSIHSKIPQTADRYIKKLHIYLDKNPLPLVGVFEFTPESGKADLAMRIRVDSNTYFRVVTEMNNGELLMSKSFIRSLGGCSEPLGASVDESLKRMGKMKMNTVGDVTLGEPNLMQLKISHPNITGLGASQRTGVKPPPHFVKEIIVSYEGKIVLKADLTFAISQDPSFRFFFTPEKEGDMVVVAVDTKNNEFKSTHSVTL
;
A
#
# COMPACT_ATOMS: atom_id res chain seq x y z
N MET A 1 5.54 23.56 -1.38
CA MET A 1 6.31 23.09 -2.54
C MET A 1 6.11 21.59 -2.66
N THR A 2 5.18 21.15 -3.50
CA THR A 2 4.79 19.74 -3.66
C THR A 2 5.91 19.01 -4.39
N LEU A 3 6.72 18.22 -3.68
CA LEU A 3 7.62 17.28 -4.34
C LEU A 3 6.75 16.29 -5.13
N SER A 4 7.03 16.16 -6.43
CA SER A 4 6.39 15.17 -7.30
C SER A 4 6.68 13.76 -6.77
N PHE A 5 5.75 12.82 -6.95
CA PHE A 5 5.95 11.40 -6.63
C PHE A 5 7.26 10.85 -7.24
N ARG A 6 7.64 11.33 -8.44
CA ARG A 6 8.94 11.02 -9.06
C ARG A 6 10.14 11.44 -8.22
N THR A 7 10.05 12.56 -7.53
CA THR A 7 11.12 13.08 -6.67
C THR A 7 11.16 12.33 -5.34
N LEU A 8 10.02 11.92 -4.76
CA LEU A 8 9.98 11.04 -3.59
C LEU A 8 10.59 9.67 -3.89
N VAL A 9 10.21 9.06 -5.01
CA VAL A 9 10.77 7.78 -5.45
C VAL A 9 12.27 7.89 -5.76
N ASN A 10 12.74 8.98 -6.38
CA ASN A 10 14.16 9.17 -6.67
C ASN A 10 15.02 9.47 -5.43
N ILE A 11 14.49 10.20 -4.44
CA ILE A 11 15.20 10.44 -3.16
C ILE A 11 15.26 9.16 -2.32
N ILE A 12 14.20 8.35 -2.31
CA ILE A 12 14.17 7.06 -1.61
C ILE A 12 14.99 6.00 -2.37
N SER A 13 15.06 6.06 -3.70
CA SER A 13 15.82 5.11 -4.54
C SER A 13 17.33 5.36 -4.55
N ALA A 14 17.79 6.57 -4.18
CA ALA A 14 19.22 6.89 -4.08
C ALA A 14 19.87 6.32 -2.80
N ALA A 15 19.07 5.89 -1.82
CA ALA A 15 19.57 5.31 -0.58
C ALA A 15 19.36 3.79 -0.56
N ALA A 16 20.48 3.09 -0.81
CA ALA A 16 20.71 1.68 -0.51
C ALA A 16 20.02 0.63 -1.41
N ILE A 17 20.61 0.40 -2.59
CA ILE A 17 20.68 -0.96 -3.16
C ILE A 17 21.58 -1.78 -2.22
N PHE A 18 21.02 -2.35 -1.15
CA PHE A 18 21.71 -3.41 -0.45
C PHE A 18 21.82 -4.59 -1.41
N ALA A 19 23.05 -5.06 -1.67
CA ALA A 19 23.24 -6.38 -2.24
C ALA A 19 22.58 -7.38 -1.29
N LEU A 20 21.35 -7.79 -1.60
CA LEU A 20 20.60 -8.76 -0.81
C LEU A 20 21.25 -10.13 -1.01
N ALA A 21 22.19 -10.45 -0.12
CA ALA A 21 22.62 -11.82 0.07
C ALA A 21 21.39 -12.66 0.44
N ILE A 22 21.26 -13.84 -0.16
CA ILE A 22 20.24 -14.81 0.27
C ILE A 22 20.59 -15.17 1.72
N PRO A 23 19.71 -14.91 2.70
CA PRO A 23 20.02 -15.20 4.09
C PRO A 23 20.26 -16.70 4.26
N THR A 24 21.31 -17.05 5.01
CA THR A 24 21.59 -18.45 5.33
C THR A 24 20.52 -19.03 6.26
N MET A 25 20.43 -20.36 6.39
CA MET A 25 19.55 -20.98 7.38
C MET A 25 19.85 -20.53 8.81
N ALA A 26 21.12 -20.21 9.12
CA ALA A 26 21.52 -19.65 10.41
C ALA A 26 20.95 -18.24 10.61
N ASP A 27 21.00 -17.38 9.59
CA ASP A 27 20.43 -16.02 9.64
C ASP A 27 18.91 -16.06 9.82
N VAL A 28 18.23 -16.95 9.09
CA VAL A 28 16.78 -17.16 9.24
C VAL A 28 16.44 -17.66 10.65
N ASN A 29 17.25 -18.56 11.21
CA ASN A 29 17.03 -19.09 12.55
C ASN A 29 17.28 -18.04 13.64
N ASP A 30 18.32 -17.20 13.49
CA ASP A 30 18.57 -16.05 14.37
C ASP A 30 17.38 -15.07 14.35
N LEU A 31 16.91 -14.68 13.16
CA LEU A 31 15.75 -13.80 13.01
C LEU A 31 14.46 -14.39 13.61
N ARG A 32 14.30 -15.71 13.61
CA ARG A 32 13.18 -16.40 14.27
C ARG A 32 13.29 -16.35 15.79
N ASN A 33 14.51 -16.48 16.33
CA ASN A 33 14.77 -16.60 17.75
C ASN A 33 14.96 -15.26 18.49
N ARG A 34 15.14 -14.15 17.77
CA ARG A 34 15.20 -12.81 18.36
C ARG A 34 13.92 -12.42 19.10
N SER A 35 14.11 -11.68 20.19
CA SER A 35 13.01 -11.14 20.99
C SER A 35 12.15 -10.19 20.14
N PRO A 36 10.81 -10.13 20.36
CA PRO A 36 9.95 -9.18 19.68
C PRO A 36 10.42 -7.73 19.83
N ASP A 37 10.96 -7.36 20.99
CA ASP A 37 11.38 -5.98 21.27
C ASP A 37 12.65 -5.60 20.53
N ASP A 38 13.60 -6.53 20.35
CA ASP A 38 14.77 -6.31 19.50
C ASP A 38 14.37 -6.06 18.05
N LEU A 39 13.43 -6.85 17.53
CA LEU A 39 12.98 -6.72 16.14
C LEU A 39 12.25 -5.38 15.92
N LYS A 40 11.41 -4.96 16.88
CA LYS A 40 10.76 -3.64 16.87
C LYS A 40 11.78 -2.50 16.89
N ARG A 41 12.76 -2.54 17.81
CA ARG A 41 13.85 -1.54 17.87
C ARG A 41 14.64 -1.44 16.58
N GLN A 42 14.88 -2.57 15.90
CA GLN A 42 15.56 -2.55 14.60
C GLN A 42 14.73 -1.86 13.52
N SER A 43 13.42 -2.11 13.49
CA SER A 43 12.51 -1.45 12.54
C SER A 43 12.46 0.06 12.79
N ASP A 44 12.31 0.48 14.05
CA ASP A 44 12.32 1.90 14.43
C ASP A 44 13.64 2.58 14.06
N ARG A 45 14.78 1.92 14.30
CA ARG A 45 16.08 2.46 13.89
C ARG A 45 16.16 2.69 12.38
N VAL A 46 15.66 1.77 11.56
CA VAL A 46 15.63 1.96 10.10
C VAL A 46 14.75 3.15 9.72
N TRP A 47 13.61 3.32 10.39
CA TRP A 47 12.76 4.48 10.19
C TRP A 47 13.47 5.80 10.55
N ASP A 48 14.01 5.89 11.76
CA ASP A 48 14.58 7.14 12.30
C ASP A 48 15.86 7.56 11.58
N GLU A 49 16.74 6.60 11.25
CA GLU A 49 18.06 6.89 10.66
C GLU A 49 18.00 7.03 9.13
N ASN A 50 17.08 6.34 8.45
CA ASN A 50 17.10 6.26 6.98
C ASN A 50 15.84 6.82 6.33
N LEU A 51 14.64 6.36 6.74
CA LEU A 51 13.42 6.64 5.99
C LEU A 51 12.84 8.01 6.29
N ARG A 52 12.70 8.36 7.58
CA ARG A 52 12.11 9.62 8.02
C ARG A 52 12.88 10.84 7.49
N PRO A 53 14.23 10.93 7.59
CA PRO A 53 14.96 12.10 7.11
C PRO A 53 14.82 12.30 5.60
N GLY A 54 14.82 11.22 4.82
CA GLY A 54 14.69 11.28 3.36
C GLY A 54 13.27 11.62 2.89
N ALA A 55 12.24 11.08 3.56
CA ALA A 55 10.86 11.23 3.13
C ALA A 55 10.18 12.50 3.68
N PHE A 56 10.52 12.91 4.90
CA PHE A 56 9.83 13.99 5.62
C PHE A 56 10.75 15.11 6.11
N GLN A 57 12.08 14.97 5.95
CA GLN A 57 13.06 15.95 6.41
C GLN A 57 12.84 16.29 7.89
N ASP A 58 12.88 17.57 8.24
CA ASP A 58 12.69 18.07 9.60
C ASP A 58 11.23 18.30 9.99
N ARG A 59 10.25 17.86 9.16
CA ARG A 59 8.83 18.01 9.50
C ARG A 59 8.52 17.27 10.80
N GLU A 60 7.81 17.94 11.69
CA GLU A 60 7.26 17.32 12.89
C GLU A 60 6.22 16.26 12.50
N ILE A 61 6.29 15.11 13.14
CA ILE A 61 5.33 14.01 12.99
C ILE A 61 4.82 13.70 14.39
N ASN A 62 3.53 13.91 14.63
CA ASN A 62 2.91 13.57 15.90
C ASN A 62 2.75 12.04 16.01
N GLU A 63 3.49 11.43 16.93
CA GLU A 63 3.45 9.99 17.21
C GLU A 63 2.59 9.64 18.44
N ASN A 64 1.94 10.64 19.06
CA ASN A 64 1.12 10.44 20.26
C ASN A 64 -0.13 9.62 19.93
N PRO A 65 -0.29 8.41 20.50
CA PRO A 65 -1.43 7.54 20.18
C PRO A 65 -2.80 8.14 20.52
N THR A 66 -2.89 9.10 21.45
CA THR A 66 -4.16 9.76 21.81
C THR A 66 -4.67 10.67 20.69
N ASP A 67 -3.77 11.19 19.87
CA ASP A 67 -4.06 12.13 18.80
C ASP A 67 -4.27 11.41 17.46
N ALA A 68 -4.01 10.09 17.42
CA ALA A 68 -4.05 9.27 16.22
C ALA A 68 -5.42 9.29 15.56
N VAL A 69 -5.47 9.87 14.36
CA VAL A 69 -6.67 9.96 13.50
C VAL A 69 -6.97 8.67 12.72
N ILE A 70 -6.10 7.67 12.82
CA ILE A 70 -6.28 6.34 12.23
C ILE A 70 -6.08 5.22 13.25
N GLU A 71 -6.65 4.06 12.96
CA GLU A 71 -6.36 2.78 13.61
C GLU A 71 -5.80 1.82 12.55
N LEU A 72 -4.73 1.10 12.89
CA LEU A 72 -4.11 0.11 12.00
C LEU A 72 -4.47 -1.31 12.45
N LYS A 73 -4.93 -2.12 11.52
CA LYS A 73 -5.07 -3.56 11.70
C LYS A 73 -4.12 -4.29 10.77
N ALA A 74 -3.21 -5.04 11.37
CA ALA A 74 -2.30 -5.93 10.70
C ALA A 74 -2.10 -7.17 11.58
N PRO A 75 -1.91 -8.36 11.01
CA PRO A 75 -1.65 -9.55 11.80
C PRO A 75 -0.27 -9.44 12.45
N TYR A 76 -0.17 -9.85 13.71
CA TYR A 76 1.13 -9.90 14.39
C TYR A 76 2.10 -10.90 13.74
N ARG A 77 1.58 -11.99 13.15
CA ARG A 77 2.34 -12.96 12.36
C ARG A 77 1.65 -13.17 11.02
N SER A 78 2.39 -13.08 9.91
CA SER A 78 1.87 -13.45 8.60
C SER A 78 1.83 -14.97 8.45
N GLU A 79 0.71 -15.51 7.99
CA GLU A 79 0.64 -16.91 7.52
C GLU A 79 1.33 -17.07 6.17
N ASP A 80 1.06 -16.13 5.26
CA ASP A 80 1.68 -16.03 3.94
C ASP A 80 2.28 -14.62 3.79
N PRO A 81 3.61 -14.50 3.65
CA PRO A 81 4.29 -13.20 3.57
C PRO A 81 4.05 -12.49 2.23
N SER A 82 3.56 -13.17 1.19
CA SER A 82 3.28 -12.60 -0.13
C SER A 82 1.92 -11.88 -0.21
N VAL A 83 1.00 -12.18 0.71
CA VAL A 83 -0.40 -11.69 0.73
C VAL A 83 -0.88 -11.36 2.14
N VAL A 84 -0.14 -10.52 2.86
CA VAL A 84 -0.50 -10.09 4.21
C VAL A 84 -1.68 -9.09 4.14
N PRO A 85 -2.85 -9.40 4.74
CA PRO A 85 -3.97 -8.46 4.78
C PRO A 85 -3.72 -7.35 5.81
N VAL A 86 -3.92 -6.10 5.41
CA VAL A 86 -3.86 -4.95 6.31
C VAL A 86 -5.06 -4.02 6.08
N SER A 87 -5.48 -3.32 7.13
CA SER A 87 -6.46 -2.25 7.01
C SER A 87 -6.10 -1.03 7.86
N ILE A 88 -6.50 0.13 7.35
CA ILE A 88 -6.40 1.43 7.96
C ILE A 88 -7.82 1.94 8.12
N HIS A 89 -8.18 2.31 9.34
CA HIS A 89 -9.50 2.85 9.67
C HIS A 89 -9.37 4.29 10.14
N SER A 90 -9.95 5.22 9.39
CA SER A 90 -10.07 6.62 9.79
C SER A 90 -11.02 6.74 10.98
N LYS A 91 -10.61 7.49 11.99
CA LYS A 91 -11.41 7.87 13.16
C LYS A 91 -12.10 9.22 12.99
N ILE A 92 -11.91 9.87 11.84
CA ILE A 92 -12.51 11.16 11.51
C ILE A 92 -13.27 11.07 10.17
N PRO A 93 -14.32 11.89 9.97
CA PRO A 93 -14.95 12.04 8.66
C PRO A 93 -14.04 12.80 7.68
N GLN A 94 -14.33 12.69 6.38
CA GLN A 94 -13.66 13.47 5.32
C GLN A 94 -14.49 14.72 4.99
N THR A 95 -14.44 15.76 5.83
CA THR A 95 -15.15 17.03 5.54
C THR A 95 -14.26 17.99 4.76
N ALA A 96 -14.85 19.03 4.13
CA ALA A 96 -14.07 20.05 3.43
C ALA A 96 -13.05 20.77 4.34
N ASP A 97 -13.41 20.99 5.60
CA ASP A 97 -12.58 21.73 6.57
C ASP A 97 -11.46 20.89 7.18
N ARG A 98 -11.71 19.59 7.41
CA ARG A 98 -10.75 18.69 8.05
C ARG A 98 -10.87 17.29 7.46
N TYR A 99 -9.82 16.87 6.76
CA TYR A 99 -9.77 15.56 6.15
C TYR A 99 -8.34 15.02 6.06
N ILE A 100 -8.21 13.69 6.01
CA ILE A 100 -6.94 13.03 5.69
C ILE A 100 -6.69 13.24 4.21
N LYS A 101 -5.65 13.98 3.86
CA LYS A 101 -5.29 14.24 2.47
C LYS A 101 -4.48 13.10 1.88
N LYS A 102 -3.48 12.59 2.62
CA LYS A 102 -2.64 11.48 2.16
C LYS A 102 -2.33 10.47 3.27
N LEU A 103 -2.17 9.22 2.88
CA LEU A 103 -1.55 8.18 3.67
C LEU A 103 -0.25 7.76 2.98
N HIS A 104 0.89 8.00 3.63
CA HIS A 104 2.19 7.53 3.19
C HIS A 104 2.52 6.24 3.95
N ILE A 105 2.62 5.12 3.24
CA ILE A 105 2.66 3.79 3.86
C ILE A 105 4.03 3.15 3.65
N TYR A 106 4.60 2.65 4.74
CA TYR A 106 5.93 2.06 4.77
C TYR A 106 5.94 0.68 5.44
N LEU A 107 6.84 -0.16 4.96
CA LEU A 107 7.33 -1.36 5.61
C LEU A 107 8.84 -1.16 5.79
N ASP A 108 9.25 -0.70 6.97
CA ASP A 108 10.60 -0.18 7.20
C ASP A 108 11.73 -1.07 6.67
N LYS A 109 11.57 -2.39 6.81
CA LYS A 109 12.59 -3.39 6.44
C LYS A 109 12.31 -4.15 5.14
N ASN A 110 11.39 -3.70 4.31
CA ASN A 110 11.22 -4.25 2.96
C ASN A 110 12.36 -3.77 2.03
N PRO A 111 12.72 -4.55 0.98
CA PRO A 111 13.70 -4.14 -0.03
C PRO A 111 13.41 -2.78 -0.67
N LEU A 112 12.13 -2.48 -0.87
CA LEU A 112 11.63 -1.14 -1.14
C LEU A 112 10.65 -0.77 -0.01
N PRO A 113 11.04 0.11 0.92
CA PRO A 113 10.25 0.38 2.11
C PRO A 113 8.91 1.06 1.83
N LEU A 114 8.85 1.96 0.84
CA LEU A 114 7.61 2.61 0.45
C LEU A 114 6.65 1.58 -0.16
N VAL A 115 5.46 1.44 0.43
CA VAL A 115 4.38 0.59 -0.10
C VAL A 115 3.55 1.37 -1.12
N GLY A 116 3.23 2.62 -0.78
CA GLY A 116 2.49 3.52 -1.64
C GLY A 116 2.07 4.80 -0.91
N VAL A 117 1.56 5.73 -1.71
CA VAL A 117 0.96 6.98 -1.24
C VAL A 117 -0.48 7.02 -1.75
N PHE A 118 -1.43 7.10 -0.83
CA PHE A 118 -2.85 7.12 -1.14
C PHE A 118 -3.40 8.51 -0.84
N GLU A 119 -3.98 9.17 -1.83
CA GLU A 119 -4.58 10.49 -1.71
C GLU A 119 -6.10 10.39 -1.69
N PHE A 120 -6.71 11.07 -0.73
CA PHE A 120 -8.15 11.09 -0.50
C PHE A 120 -8.69 12.51 -0.66
N THR A 121 -10.00 12.60 -0.78
CA THR A 121 -10.74 13.86 -0.91
C THR A 121 -11.96 13.82 0.01
N PRO A 122 -12.66 14.94 0.22
CA PRO A 122 -13.97 14.92 0.88
C PRO A 122 -14.96 13.92 0.24
N GLU A 123 -14.88 13.72 -1.08
CA GLU A 123 -15.73 12.77 -1.83
C GLU A 123 -15.47 11.30 -1.46
N SER A 124 -14.31 10.99 -0.87
CA SER A 124 -14.03 9.66 -0.30
C SER A 124 -15.01 9.33 0.84
N GLY A 125 -15.56 10.33 1.55
CA GLY A 125 -16.40 10.17 2.75
C GLY A 125 -15.63 9.67 3.98
N LYS A 126 -14.82 8.63 3.79
CA LYS A 126 -13.95 8.03 4.81
C LYS A 126 -12.63 7.58 4.18
N ALA A 127 -11.50 7.94 4.77
CA ALA A 127 -10.17 7.47 4.34
C ALA A 127 -9.82 6.10 4.92
N ASP A 128 -10.79 5.18 4.90
CA ASP A 128 -10.54 3.78 5.22
C ASP A 128 -9.94 3.10 3.98
N LEU A 129 -8.95 2.24 4.23
CA LEU A 129 -8.26 1.52 3.18
C LEU A 129 -7.93 0.11 3.67
N ALA A 130 -8.33 -0.91 2.92
CA ALA A 130 -7.84 -2.27 3.13
C ALA A 130 -7.17 -2.81 1.88
N MET A 131 -6.05 -3.49 2.05
CA MET A 131 -5.26 -4.03 0.94
C MET A 131 -4.48 -5.27 1.36
N ARG A 132 -3.80 -5.89 0.40
CA ARG A 132 -2.83 -6.97 0.63
C ARG A 132 -1.44 -6.53 0.21
N ILE A 133 -0.48 -6.76 1.09
CA ILE A 133 0.91 -6.34 0.92
C ILE A 133 1.86 -7.54 1.03
N ARG A 134 3.03 -7.41 0.40
CA ARG A 134 4.17 -8.32 0.54
C ARG A 134 5.06 -7.82 1.66
N VAL A 135 5.38 -8.67 2.62
CA VAL A 135 6.25 -8.35 3.76
C VAL A 135 7.46 -9.25 3.73
N ASP A 136 8.65 -8.66 3.58
CA ASP A 136 9.88 -9.42 3.39
C ASP A 136 10.62 -9.71 4.70
N SER A 137 10.42 -8.88 5.72
CA SER A 137 11.09 -9.00 7.01
C SER A 137 10.18 -8.57 8.17
N ASN A 138 10.58 -8.94 9.40
CA ASN A 138 9.92 -8.46 10.61
C ASN A 138 10.03 -6.94 10.66
N THR A 139 8.90 -6.24 10.63
CA THR A 139 8.87 -4.79 10.38
C THR A 139 7.64 -4.15 11.00
N TYR A 140 7.71 -2.86 11.28
CA TYR A 140 6.52 -2.05 11.43
C TYR A 140 5.88 -1.83 10.06
N PHE A 141 4.57 -2.06 10.01
CA PHE A 141 3.66 -1.42 9.07
C PHE A 141 3.37 -0.03 9.61
N ARG A 142 3.96 0.97 8.97
CA ARG A 142 3.95 2.35 9.43
C ARG A 142 3.18 3.22 8.44
N VAL A 143 2.31 4.08 8.96
CA VAL A 143 1.49 4.98 8.16
C VAL A 143 1.67 6.39 8.69
N VAL A 144 2.24 7.26 7.85
CA VAL A 144 2.26 8.71 8.10
C VAL A 144 1.04 9.32 7.41
N THR A 145 0.15 9.87 8.22
CA THR A 145 -1.07 10.55 7.80
C THR A 145 -0.77 12.03 7.59
N GLU A 146 -1.01 12.53 6.39
CA GLU A 146 -0.95 13.96 6.08
C GLU A 146 -2.36 14.52 6.03
N MET A 147 -2.66 15.45 6.93
CA MET A 147 -3.93 16.17 7.00
C MET A 147 -4.00 17.28 5.93
N ASN A 148 -5.20 17.76 5.62
CA ASN A 148 -5.41 18.83 4.65
C ASN A 148 -4.74 20.18 5.01
N ASN A 149 -4.48 20.42 6.30
CA ASN A 149 -3.72 21.55 6.81
C ASN A 149 -2.18 21.35 6.77
N GLY A 150 -1.69 20.17 6.37
CA GLY A 150 -0.27 19.82 6.32
C GLY A 150 0.31 19.19 7.60
N GLU A 151 -0.50 19.03 8.66
CA GLU A 151 -0.11 18.29 9.86
C GLU A 151 0.23 16.83 9.51
N LEU A 152 1.26 16.29 10.15
CA LEU A 152 1.64 14.89 10.03
C LEU A 152 1.40 14.16 11.35
N LEU A 153 0.71 13.02 11.27
CA LEU A 153 0.56 12.08 12.38
C LEU A 153 1.07 10.71 11.95
N MET A 154 1.50 9.88 12.88
CA MET A 154 1.97 8.54 12.55
C MET A 154 1.38 7.47 13.47
N SER A 155 1.02 6.35 12.85
CA SER A 155 0.65 5.13 13.53
C SER A 155 1.47 3.98 13.00
N LYS A 156 1.75 2.98 13.84
CA LYS A 156 2.50 1.78 13.46
C LYS A 156 1.95 0.52 14.09
N SER A 157 1.98 -0.59 13.36
CA SER A 157 1.64 -1.93 13.83
C SER A 157 2.73 -2.91 13.44
N PHE A 158 3.17 -3.77 14.36
CA PHE A 158 4.30 -4.65 14.12
C PHE A 158 3.88 -5.98 13.50
N ILE A 159 4.52 -6.36 12.41
CA ILE A 159 4.29 -7.61 11.68
C ILE A 159 5.54 -8.48 11.75
N ARG A 160 5.39 -9.72 12.21
CA ARG A 160 6.40 -10.77 12.07
C ARG A 160 6.16 -11.54 10.78
N SER A 161 7.11 -11.44 9.87
CA SER A 161 7.04 -12.03 8.53
C SER A 161 8.44 -12.19 7.95
N LEU A 162 8.62 -13.12 7.01
CA LEU A 162 9.90 -13.39 6.36
C LEU A 162 9.67 -13.86 4.92
N GLY A 163 10.27 -13.17 3.94
CA GLY A 163 10.49 -13.66 2.57
C GLY A 163 9.42 -13.37 1.51
N GLY A 164 8.44 -12.50 1.78
CA GLY A 164 7.30 -12.29 0.86
C GLY A 164 7.61 -11.61 -0.48
N CYS A 165 8.76 -10.93 -0.61
CA CYS A 165 9.10 -10.24 -1.86
C CYS A 165 9.93 -11.10 -2.82
N SER A 166 10.57 -12.17 -2.34
CA SER A 166 11.52 -12.99 -3.12
C SER A 166 10.98 -14.38 -3.47
N GLU A 167 9.69 -14.64 -3.26
CA GLU A 167 9.07 -15.92 -3.60
C GLU A 167 9.22 -16.27 -5.10
N PRO A 168 9.52 -17.54 -5.44
CA PRO A 168 9.65 -17.97 -6.83
C PRO A 168 8.36 -17.78 -7.63
N LEU A 169 8.49 -17.22 -8.84
CA LEU A 169 7.36 -16.93 -9.72
C LEU A 169 6.87 -18.24 -10.38
N GLY A 170 5.66 -18.67 -10.02
CA GLY A 170 5.02 -19.90 -10.49
C GLY A 170 3.82 -19.66 -11.42
N ALA A 171 2.98 -20.68 -11.58
CA ALA A 171 1.86 -20.71 -12.55
C ALA A 171 0.81 -19.60 -12.35
N SER A 172 0.59 -19.14 -11.12
CA SER A 172 -0.35 -18.06 -10.83
C SER A 172 0.03 -16.75 -11.56
N VAL A 173 1.33 -16.50 -11.79
CA VAL A 173 1.81 -15.32 -12.52
C VAL A 173 1.38 -15.40 -13.99
N ASP A 174 1.51 -16.57 -14.62
CA ASP A 174 1.08 -16.80 -16.01
C ASP A 174 -0.44 -16.61 -16.16
N GLU A 175 -1.23 -17.00 -15.16
CA GLU A 175 -2.68 -16.78 -15.14
C GLU A 175 -3.05 -15.29 -15.01
N SER A 176 -2.36 -14.55 -14.14
CA SER A 176 -2.54 -13.09 -14.02
C SER A 176 -2.11 -12.37 -15.30
N LEU A 177 -1.05 -12.83 -15.99
CA LEU A 177 -0.65 -12.29 -17.29
C LEU A 177 -1.75 -12.45 -18.35
N LYS A 178 -2.42 -13.62 -18.41
CA LYS A 178 -3.52 -13.88 -19.35
C LYS A 178 -4.77 -13.03 -19.09
N ARG A 179 -4.98 -12.59 -17.86
CA ARG A 179 -6.13 -11.78 -17.43
C ARG A 179 -5.75 -10.32 -17.17
N MET A 180 -4.53 -9.92 -17.50
CA MET A 180 -3.97 -8.63 -17.12
C MET A 180 -4.90 -7.47 -17.49
N GLY A 181 -5.09 -6.55 -16.55
CA GLY A 181 -5.93 -5.37 -16.73
C GLY A 181 -7.42 -5.61 -16.52
N LYS A 182 -7.89 -6.86 -16.43
CA LYS A 182 -9.28 -7.13 -16.05
C LYS A 182 -9.50 -6.69 -14.61
N MET A 183 -10.53 -5.87 -14.41
CA MET A 183 -10.94 -5.38 -13.10
C MET A 183 -12.28 -5.97 -12.69
N LYS A 184 -12.46 -6.19 -11.39
CA LYS A 184 -13.75 -6.50 -10.79
C LYS A 184 -14.01 -5.46 -9.69
N MET A 185 -15.14 -4.79 -9.81
CA MET A 185 -15.64 -3.84 -8.83
C MET A 185 -16.95 -4.35 -8.27
N ASN A 186 -17.16 -4.15 -6.97
CA ASN A 186 -18.43 -4.42 -6.32
C ASN A 186 -18.60 -3.51 -5.11
N THR A 187 -19.78 -2.91 -4.98
CA THR A 187 -20.24 -2.37 -3.70
C THR A 187 -20.42 -3.52 -2.70
N VAL A 188 -20.20 -3.24 -1.42
CA VAL A 188 -20.39 -4.21 -0.33
C VAL A 188 -21.60 -3.77 0.47
N GLY A 189 -22.69 -4.52 0.34
CA GLY A 189 -23.99 -4.14 0.90
C GLY A 189 -24.78 -3.23 -0.04
N ASP A 190 -25.93 -2.76 0.45
CA ASP A 190 -26.83 -1.86 -0.29
C ASP A 190 -26.24 -0.44 -0.33
N VAL A 191 -26.49 0.28 -1.42
CA VAL A 191 -25.97 1.64 -1.61
C VAL A 191 -26.91 2.65 -0.99
N THR A 192 -26.41 3.48 -0.09
CA THR A 192 -27.17 4.58 0.52
C THR A 192 -26.62 5.93 0.07
N LEU A 193 -27.47 6.78 -0.53
CA LEU A 193 -27.05 8.12 -0.96
C LEU A 193 -26.69 9.02 0.23
N GLY A 194 -25.65 9.84 0.06
CA GLY A 194 -25.18 10.78 1.08
C GLY A 194 -24.40 10.15 2.23
N GLU A 195 -24.24 8.82 2.23
CA GLU A 195 -23.46 8.09 3.24
C GLU A 195 -22.19 7.45 2.64
N PRO A 196 -21.12 7.22 3.43
CA PRO A 196 -19.96 6.48 2.96
C PRO A 196 -20.32 5.01 2.64
N ASN A 197 -20.18 4.61 1.38
CA ASN A 197 -20.39 3.25 0.92
C ASN A 197 -19.07 2.53 0.64
N LEU A 198 -18.99 1.24 0.97
CA LEU A 198 -17.77 0.45 0.79
C LEU A 198 -17.68 -0.12 -0.63
N MET A 199 -16.64 0.26 -1.36
CA MET A 199 -16.27 -0.30 -2.65
C MET A 199 -15.16 -1.34 -2.47
N GLN A 200 -15.26 -2.45 -3.19
CA GLN A 200 -14.17 -3.39 -3.38
C GLN A 200 -13.71 -3.37 -4.84
N LEU A 201 -12.41 -3.15 -5.05
CA LEU A 201 -11.73 -3.22 -6.33
C LEU A 201 -10.75 -4.38 -6.33
N LYS A 202 -10.75 -5.18 -7.39
CA LYS A 202 -9.72 -6.17 -7.71
C LYS A 202 -9.19 -5.92 -9.11
N ILE A 203 -7.87 -5.90 -9.27
CA ILE A 203 -7.20 -5.74 -10.56
C ILE A 203 -6.39 -7.01 -10.81
N SER A 204 -6.61 -7.67 -11.95
CA SER A 204 -5.74 -8.78 -12.33
C SER A 204 -4.42 -8.24 -12.88
N HIS A 205 -3.33 -8.51 -12.15
CA HIS A 205 -2.00 -8.05 -12.51
C HIS A 205 -0.95 -8.90 -11.78
N PRO A 206 0.15 -9.33 -12.43
CA PRO A 206 1.12 -10.23 -11.81
C PRO A 206 1.89 -9.61 -10.64
N ASN A 207 2.04 -8.27 -10.60
CA ASN A 207 2.80 -7.52 -9.58
C ASN A 207 4.13 -8.21 -9.22
N ILE A 208 4.97 -8.34 -10.23
CA ILE A 208 6.30 -8.93 -10.16
C ILE A 208 7.24 -7.94 -9.46
N THR A 209 7.88 -8.40 -8.37
CA THR A 209 8.84 -7.61 -7.59
C THR A 209 10.20 -7.47 -8.27
N GLY A 210 10.53 -8.42 -9.14
CA GLY A 210 11.86 -8.58 -9.75
C GLY A 210 12.91 -9.22 -8.84
N LEU A 211 12.53 -9.66 -7.64
CA LEU A 211 13.43 -10.29 -6.68
C LEU A 211 13.36 -11.82 -6.71
N GLY A 212 12.17 -12.37 -6.98
CA GLY A 212 11.93 -13.81 -7.14
C GLY A 212 12.36 -14.33 -8.51
N ALA A 213 13.01 -15.50 -8.54
CA ALA A 213 13.38 -16.17 -9.78
C ALA A 213 12.16 -16.85 -10.42
N SER A 214 12.09 -16.89 -11.76
CA SER A 214 11.10 -17.70 -12.47
C SER A 214 11.36 -19.18 -12.24
N GLN A 215 10.32 -19.94 -11.88
CA GLN A 215 10.42 -21.40 -11.77
C GLN A 215 10.73 -22.08 -13.11
N ARG A 216 10.41 -21.43 -14.25
CA ARG A 216 10.65 -21.96 -15.59
C ARG A 216 12.07 -21.74 -16.09
N THR A 217 12.62 -20.55 -15.86
CA THR A 217 13.91 -20.15 -16.44
C THR A 217 15.04 -20.03 -15.41
N GLY A 218 14.72 -19.98 -14.12
CA GLY A 218 15.67 -19.68 -13.05
C GLY A 218 16.12 -18.21 -13.01
N VAL A 219 15.69 -17.37 -13.96
CA VAL A 219 16.09 -15.96 -14.09
C VAL A 219 15.09 -15.06 -13.37
N LYS A 220 15.59 -13.99 -12.74
CA LYS A 220 14.77 -12.92 -12.15
C LYS A 220 14.30 -11.96 -13.24
N PRO A 221 13.00 -11.85 -13.53
CA PRO A 221 12.49 -10.87 -14.49
C PRO A 221 12.58 -9.45 -13.92
N PRO A 222 12.50 -8.40 -14.76
CA PRO A 222 12.40 -7.03 -14.27
C PRO A 222 11.09 -6.79 -13.49
N PRO A 223 11.05 -5.81 -12.57
CA PRO A 223 9.83 -5.46 -11.83
C PRO A 223 8.69 -5.05 -12.78
N HIS A 224 7.51 -5.63 -12.57
CA HIS A 224 6.30 -5.37 -13.37
C HIS A 224 5.07 -5.34 -12.47
N PHE A 225 4.68 -4.14 -12.02
CA PHE A 225 3.59 -3.93 -11.07
C PHE A 225 2.72 -2.72 -11.45
N VAL A 226 1.49 -2.67 -10.92
CA VAL A 226 0.61 -1.48 -11.01
C VAL A 226 1.25 -0.36 -10.18
N LYS A 227 1.58 0.77 -10.81
CA LYS A 227 2.26 1.91 -10.17
C LYS A 227 1.34 3.09 -9.86
N GLU A 228 0.21 3.20 -10.54
CA GLU A 228 -0.74 4.29 -10.34
C GLU A 228 -2.17 3.77 -10.48
N ILE A 229 -3.07 4.26 -9.62
CA ILE A 229 -4.52 4.06 -9.71
C ILE A 229 -5.20 5.41 -9.48
N ILE A 230 -6.17 5.74 -10.33
CA ILE A 230 -7.10 6.85 -10.14
C ILE A 230 -8.51 6.28 -10.15
N VAL A 231 -9.25 6.53 -9.08
CA VAL A 231 -10.66 6.20 -8.94
C VAL A 231 -11.46 7.49 -8.91
N SER A 232 -12.44 7.59 -9.79
CA SER A 232 -13.38 8.70 -9.84
C SER A 232 -14.82 8.21 -9.81
N TYR A 233 -15.69 8.97 -9.17
CA TYR A 233 -17.13 8.76 -9.20
C TYR A 233 -17.79 10.00 -9.80
N GLU A 234 -18.58 9.84 -10.87
CA GLU A 234 -19.21 10.96 -11.59
C GLU A 234 -18.20 12.07 -11.96
N GLY A 235 -16.99 11.67 -12.35
CA GLY A 235 -15.89 12.59 -12.74
C GLY A 235 -15.14 13.25 -11.57
N LYS A 236 -15.58 13.07 -10.32
CA LYS A 236 -14.86 13.56 -9.12
C LYS A 236 -13.90 12.50 -8.60
N ILE A 237 -12.68 12.88 -8.23
CA ILE A 237 -11.68 11.94 -7.70
C ILE A 237 -12.06 11.51 -6.28
N VAL A 238 -12.16 10.21 -6.08
CA VAL A 238 -12.42 9.56 -4.78
C VAL A 238 -11.13 9.05 -4.16
N LEU A 239 -10.23 8.49 -4.97
CA LEU A 239 -8.97 7.91 -4.49
C LEU A 239 -7.93 8.02 -5.61
N LYS A 240 -6.74 8.50 -5.25
CA LYS A 240 -5.54 8.30 -6.06
C LYS A 240 -4.55 7.46 -5.28
N ALA A 241 -3.85 6.55 -5.95
CA ALA A 241 -2.82 5.76 -5.31
C ALA A 241 -1.59 5.68 -6.21
N ASP A 242 -0.44 6.08 -5.69
CA ASP A 242 0.86 5.77 -6.26
C ASP A 242 1.44 4.58 -5.50
N LEU A 243 1.80 3.51 -6.21
CA LEU A 243 2.05 2.18 -5.66
C LEU A 243 3.45 1.67 -5.99
N THR A 244 3.94 0.73 -5.19
CA THR A 244 5.18 0.00 -5.45
C THR A 244 4.94 -1.52 -5.57
N PHE A 245 6.02 -2.28 -5.80
CA PHE A 245 5.93 -3.74 -5.83
C PHE A 245 5.57 -4.38 -4.48
N ALA A 246 5.51 -3.62 -3.40
CA ALA A 246 5.07 -4.12 -2.11
C ALA A 246 3.58 -4.48 -2.10
N ILE A 247 2.79 -4.04 -3.09
CA ILE A 247 1.42 -4.51 -3.28
C ILE A 247 1.43 -5.93 -3.85
N SER A 248 0.67 -6.84 -3.25
CA SER A 248 0.59 -8.25 -3.66
C SER A 248 0.09 -8.46 -5.09
N GLN A 249 0.30 -9.67 -5.62
CA GLN A 249 -0.30 -10.13 -6.87
C GLN A 249 -1.83 -9.99 -6.85
N ASP A 250 -2.41 -9.71 -8.02
CA ASP A 250 -3.83 -9.41 -8.20
C ASP A 250 -4.32 -8.37 -7.16
N PRO A 251 -3.81 -7.11 -7.23
CA PRO A 251 -4.09 -6.07 -6.26
C PRO A 251 -5.58 -5.96 -5.92
N SER A 252 -5.89 -5.96 -4.62
CA SER A 252 -7.24 -5.80 -4.10
C SER A 252 -7.26 -4.64 -3.11
N PHE A 253 -8.19 -3.72 -3.31
CA PHE A 253 -8.40 -2.57 -2.46
C PHE A 253 -9.86 -2.56 -1.98
N ARG A 254 -10.06 -2.10 -0.74
CA ARG A 254 -11.37 -1.66 -0.27
C ARG A 254 -11.25 -0.24 0.24
N PHE A 255 -12.14 0.62 -0.21
CA PHE A 255 -12.15 2.04 0.09
C PHE A 255 -13.60 2.54 0.08
N PHE A 256 -13.83 3.70 0.67
CA PHE A 256 -15.15 4.31 0.72
C PHE A 256 -15.30 5.39 -0.35
N PHE A 257 -16.57 5.65 -0.71
CA PHE A 257 -17.00 6.77 -1.53
C PHE A 257 -18.40 7.20 -1.09
N THR A 258 -18.78 8.45 -1.33
CA THR A 258 -20.11 8.97 -0.95
C THR A 258 -20.89 9.36 -2.21
N PRO A 259 -21.82 8.53 -2.70
CA PRO A 259 -22.64 8.86 -3.86
C PRO A 259 -23.77 9.82 -3.48
N GLU A 260 -23.96 10.88 -4.27
CA GLU A 260 -25.11 11.81 -4.12
C GLU A 260 -26.31 11.41 -4.99
N LYS A 261 -26.08 10.59 -6.01
CA LYS A 261 -27.06 10.08 -6.98
C LYS A 261 -26.50 8.77 -7.55
N GLU A 262 -27.28 8.02 -8.32
CA GLU A 262 -26.75 6.93 -9.14
C GLU A 262 -25.76 7.46 -10.18
N GLY A 263 -24.78 6.63 -10.57
CA GLY A 263 -23.72 7.08 -11.47
C GLY A 263 -22.59 6.08 -11.62
N ASP A 264 -21.58 6.47 -12.37
CA ASP A 264 -20.49 5.57 -12.74
C ASP A 264 -19.25 5.81 -11.89
N MET A 265 -18.73 4.72 -11.32
CA MET A 265 -17.37 4.66 -10.82
C MET A 265 -16.42 4.23 -11.94
N VAL A 266 -15.40 5.03 -12.19
CA VAL A 266 -14.36 4.79 -13.19
C VAL A 266 -13.04 4.58 -12.48
N VAL A 267 -12.35 3.50 -12.83
CA VAL A 267 -11.00 3.18 -12.37
C VAL A 267 -10.07 3.19 -13.56
N VAL A 268 -8.98 3.94 -13.45
CA VAL A 268 -7.84 3.92 -14.37
C VAL A 268 -6.61 3.46 -13.60
N ALA A 269 -5.93 2.42 -14.08
CA ALA A 269 -4.70 1.92 -13.49
C ALA A 269 -3.58 1.86 -14.53
N VAL A 270 -2.37 2.23 -14.12
CA VAL A 270 -1.18 2.22 -14.99
C VAL A 270 -0.10 1.36 -14.37
N ASP A 271 0.56 0.52 -15.17
CA ASP A 271 1.68 -0.32 -14.72
C ASP A 271 3.06 0.29 -15.01
N THR A 272 4.13 -0.37 -14.52
CA THR A 272 5.51 0.08 -14.78
C THR A 272 5.93 0.01 -16.25
N LYS A 273 5.21 -0.71 -17.10
CA LYS A 273 5.41 -0.74 -18.55
C LYS A 273 4.57 0.30 -19.30
N ASN A 274 3.85 1.16 -18.58
CA ASN A 274 2.94 2.18 -19.09
C ASN A 274 1.72 1.61 -19.83
N ASN A 275 1.34 0.36 -19.55
CA ASN A 275 0.02 -0.11 -19.96
C ASN A 275 -1.04 0.57 -19.10
N GLU A 276 -2.08 1.07 -19.75
CA GLU A 276 -3.25 1.66 -19.10
C GLU A 276 -4.42 0.68 -19.14
N PHE A 277 -5.06 0.49 -17.99
CA PHE A 277 -6.23 -0.35 -17.83
C PHE A 277 -7.37 0.50 -17.28
N LYS A 278 -8.51 0.50 -17.98
CA LYS A 278 -9.69 1.27 -17.59
C LYS A 278 -10.89 0.35 -17.38
N SER A 279 -11.66 0.61 -16.34
CA SER A 279 -12.92 -0.09 -16.09
C SER A 279 -13.95 0.85 -15.49
N THR A 280 -15.23 0.58 -15.77
CA THR A 280 -16.38 1.33 -15.26
C THR A 280 -17.31 0.38 -14.52
N HIS A 281 -17.89 0.85 -13.41
CA HIS A 281 -18.90 0.16 -12.63
C HIS A 281 -20.03 1.12 -12.31
N SER A 282 -21.23 0.80 -12.78
CA SER A 282 -22.42 1.57 -12.48
C SER A 282 -22.89 1.27 -11.06
N VAL A 283 -23.01 2.32 -10.26
CA VAL A 283 -23.50 2.29 -8.88
C VAL A 283 -25.00 2.63 -8.93
N THR A 284 -25.81 1.64 -8.61
CA THR A 284 -27.28 1.71 -8.55
C THR A 284 -27.76 1.48 -7.11
N LEU A 285 -28.96 1.95 -6.80
CA LEU A 285 -29.62 1.75 -5.50
C LEU A 285 -30.18 0.33 -5.31
#